data_AF-A0A2V7FBI6-F1
#
_entry.id   AF-A0A2V7FBI6-F1
#
_cell.length_a   1.000
_cell.length_b   1.000
_cell.length_c   1.000
_cell.angle_alpha   90.00
_cell.angle_beta   90.00
_cell.angle_gamma   90.00
#
_symmetry.space_group_name_H-M   'P 1'
#
loop_
_entity.id
_entity.type
_entity.pdbx_description
1 polymer ?
#
loop_
_entity_poly.entity_id
_entity_poly.type
_entity_poly.pdbx_seq_one_letter_code
_entity_poly.pdbx_strand_id
1 'polypeptide(L)'
;MRRLLLAALVLLVAPALVVPLLAVAPAVLAPVVRVAPAWAAAASPADVVAEVRRATTRYIDIANARADGYLQASGMESHHGYHFALPTAQARALATGTLDLATPPVLLYVERDGAWQLVGVEYVLPSAPRDDPLPGAVWHRHESSCHYRDFREVPASSARACAARHPVSGERFVGWHPTFAVAHVWAWYPNPDGVFAESNAWLAPYGGVAAQDHHAARNPAEMFYSQFTHRVAGVVLLILAALTVWESWRPRRFPWNAVSAPVWVAFGLYLIPTSDPESWPYGPQRFVEIFDDPLVLQHKLLALLPIAIGVIIALRAAAVLPGGRLVRVLGVLALAGGATLFFHFHDGRIHFDWIYLQHAVMGSTALGIGVALLVGTRTARVRPWLVWAWPVFLTVMATVLLFYREG
;
A
#
# COMPACT_ATOMS: atom_id res chain seq x y z
N MET A 1 38.26 12.92 48.94
CA MET A 1 37.29 13.98 48.56
C MET A 1 37.47 14.33 47.09
N ARG A 2 36.76 13.67 46.17
CA ARG A 2 36.64 14.00 44.72
C ARG A 2 35.81 12.93 43.99
N ARG A 3 34.52 12.80 44.35
CA ARG A 3 33.52 11.97 43.62
C ARG A 3 32.10 12.50 43.85
N LEU A 4 31.82 13.76 43.53
CA LEU A 4 30.46 14.32 43.66
C LEU A 4 30.07 15.35 42.57
N LEU A 5 30.79 15.46 41.44
CA LEU A 5 30.55 16.55 40.47
C LEU A 5 30.38 16.13 38.99
N LEU A 6 29.85 14.93 38.70
CA LEU A 6 29.63 14.48 37.30
C LEU A 6 28.23 13.87 37.06
N ALA A 7 27.22 14.31 37.81
CA ALA A 7 25.82 13.90 37.63
C ALA A 7 24.87 15.07 37.35
N ALA A 8 25.38 16.16 36.76
CA ALA A 8 24.59 17.36 36.45
C ALA A 8 24.91 17.87 35.04
N LEU A 9 24.58 17.08 34.00
CA LEU A 9 24.47 17.61 32.62
C LEU A 9 23.66 16.69 31.66
N VAL A 10 22.56 16.09 32.12
CA VAL A 10 21.58 15.41 31.23
C VAL A 10 20.13 15.79 31.54
N LEU A 11 19.86 16.59 32.57
CA LEU A 11 18.56 17.21 32.77
C LEU A 11 18.62 18.65 32.27
N LEU A 12 18.15 18.89 31.05
CA LEU A 12 17.54 20.15 30.58
C LEU A 12 17.28 20.02 29.07
N VAL A 13 16.23 19.30 28.69
CA VAL A 13 15.16 19.72 27.76
C VAL A 13 14.02 18.69 27.92
N ALA A 14 12.79 19.19 28.00
CA ALA A 14 11.51 18.52 28.27
C ALA A 14 11.23 18.30 29.78
N PRO A 15 10.26 19.05 30.33
CA PRO A 15 8.88 18.66 30.05
C PRO A 15 7.92 19.87 29.89
N ALA A 16 7.24 19.97 28.75
CA ALA A 16 5.99 20.73 28.64
C ALA A 16 5.20 20.26 27.42
N LEU A 17 4.40 19.21 27.64
CA LEU A 17 3.08 18.92 27.06
C LEU A 17 2.80 17.41 27.20
N VAL A 18 2.72 16.97 28.45
CA VAL A 18 1.97 15.77 28.82
C VAL A 18 0.57 16.28 29.19
N VAL A 19 -0.36 16.18 28.24
CA VAL A 19 -1.79 16.28 28.54
C VAL A 19 -2.20 14.93 29.17
N PRO A 20 -2.91 14.90 30.31
CA PRO A 20 -3.20 13.66 31.00
C PRO A 20 -4.33 12.92 30.30
N LEU A 21 -3.99 11.76 29.74
CA LEU A 21 -4.92 10.76 29.25
C LEU A 21 -5.45 9.96 30.45
N LEU A 22 -6.48 10.41 31.15
CA LEU A 22 -7.22 9.62 32.14
C LEU A 22 -8.65 10.16 32.34
N ALA A 23 -9.55 9.74 31.47
CA ALA A 23 -10.99 9.65 31.74
C ALA A 23 -11.59 8.54 30.86
N VAL A 24 -11.25 7.29 31.17
CA VAL A 24 -12.05 6.14 30.74
C VAL A 24 -13.08 5.94 31.84
N ALA A 25 -14.29 6.45 31.62
CA ALA A 25 -15.48 6.01 32.33
C ALA A 25 -16.29 5.09 31.39
N PRO A 26 -16.82 3.96 31.88
CA PRO A 26 -17.45 2.93 31.07
C PRO A 26 -18.95 3.20 30.90
N ALA A 27 -19.37 3.56 29.69
CA ALA A 27 -20.75 3.53 29.19
C ALA A 27 -20.63 3.98 27.73
N VAL A 28 -20.99 3.22 26.70
CA VAL A 28 -22.19 2.44 26.53
C VAL A 28 -21.79 1.24 25.67
N LEU A 29 -21.95 0.02 26.20
CA LEU A 29 -22.25 -1.14 25.37
C LEU A 29 -23.60 -0.84 24.72
N ALA A 30 -23.58 0.02 23.70
CA ALA A 30 -24.63 0.03 22.74
C ALA A 30 -24.54 -1.37 22.12
N PRO A 31 -25.66 -2.07 21.93
CA PRO A 31 -25.61 -3.15 20.98
C PRO A 31 -25.07 -2.47 19.72
N VAL A 32 -23.91 -2.92 19.24
CA VAL A 32 -23.65 -2.85 17.82
C VAL A 32 -24.83 -3.61 17.27
N VAL A 33 -25.88 -2.87 16.91
CA VAL A 33 -26.86 -3.36 15.97
C VAL A 33 -25.96 -3.73 14.82
N ARG A 34 -25.71 -5.02 14.68
CA ARG A 34 -25.20 -5.59 13.45
C ARG A 34 -26.29 -5.22 12.48
N VAL A 35 -26.18 -4.04 11.87
CA VAL A 35 -26.82 -3.79 10.60
C VAL A 35 -26.26 -4.91 9.76
N ALA A 36 -27.11 -5.91 9.52
CA ALA A 36 -26.76 -7.00 8.63
C ALA A 36 -26.20 -6.32 7.38
N PRO A 37 -24.99 -6.67 6.97
CA PRO A 37 -24.35 -5.95 5.90
C PRO A 37 -25.23 -6.12 4.64
N ALA A 38 -25.44 -5.03 3.91
CA ALA A 38 -26.47 -4.89 2.87
C ALA A 38 -26.28 -5.80 1.63
N TRP A 39 -25.40 -6.81 1.70
CA TRP A 39 -25.14 -7.79 0.64
C TRP A 39 -25.97 -9.08 0.77
N ALA A 40 -26.85 -9.21 1.76
CA ALA A 40 -27.59 -10.47 1.96
C ALA A 40 -28.75 -10.71 0.96
N ALA A 41 -29.15 -9.72 0.16
CA ALA A 41 -30.05 -9.91 -0.99
C ALA A 41 -30.08 -8.64 -1.87
N ALA A 42 -29.19 -8.51 -2.84
CA ALA A 42 -29.54 -7.71 -4.01
C ALA A 42 -30.57 -8.55 -4.79
N ALA A 43 -31.86 -8.24 -4.69
CA ALA A 43 -32.92 -9.09 -5.23
C ALA A 43 -33.20 -8.83 -6.73
N SER A 44 -32.72 -7.71 -7.28
CA SER A 44 -32.88 -7.37 -8.70
C SER A 44 -31.75 -6.48 -9.25
N PRO A 45 -31.53 -6.44 -10.58
CA PRO A 45 -30.65 -5.48 -11.23
C PRO A 45 -30.92 -4.01 -10.84
N ALA A 46 -32.19 -3.66 -10.62
CA ALA A 46 -32.58 -2.30 -10.23
C ALA A 46 -32.09 -1.94 -8.82
N ASP A 47 -32.12 -2.89 -7.88
CA ASP A 47 -31.64 -2.68 -6.51
C ASP A 47 -30.12 -2.46 -6.49
N VAL A 48 -29.38 -3.21 -7.30
CA VAL A 48 -27.94 -3.02 -7.48
C VAL A 48 -27.64 -1.62 -8.02
N VAL A 49 -28.33 -1.20 -9.10
CA VAL A 49 -28.13 0.13 -9.67
C VAL A 49 -28.48 1.23 -8.67
N ALA A 50 -29.54 1.06 -7.88
CA ALA A 50 -29.93 2.01 -6.83
C ALA A 50 -28.87 2.10 -5.72
N GLU A 51 -28.32 0.96 -5.30
CA GLU A 51 -27.21 0.89 -4.34
C GLU A 51 -25.97 1.60 -4.86
N VAL A 52 -25.53 1.27 -6.08
CA VAL A 52 -24.37 1.88 -6.73
C VAL A 52 -24.56 3.39 -6.84
N ARG A 53 -25.73 3.85 -7.30
CA ARG A 53 -26.04 5.28 -7.37
C ARG A 53 -25.93 5.92 -5.98
N ARG A 54 -26.55 5.34 -4.96
CA ARG A 54 -26.49 5.89 -3.60
C ARG A 54 -25.05 6.00 -3.09
N ALA A 55 -24.24 4.97 -3.29
CA ALA A 55 -22.85 4.92 -2.86
C ALA A 55 -21.94 5.91 -3.62
N THR A 56 -22.24 6.18 -4.89
CA THR A 56 -21.37 6.95 -5.79
C THR A 56 -21.88 8.32 -6.19
N THR A 57 -23.06 8.76 -5.71
CA THR A 57 -23.64 10.08 -6.06
C THR A 57 -22.67 11.23 -5.79
N ARG A 58 -21.91 11.16 -4.69
CA ARG A 58 -20.92 12.19 -4.36
C ARG A 58 -19.75 12.26 -5.36
N TYR A 59 -19.48 11.17 -6.07
CA TYR A 59 -18.43 11.08 -7.08
C TYR A 59 -18.87 11.51 -8.48
N ILE A 60 -20.11 12.00 -8.65
CA ILE A 60 -20.45 12.76 -9.86
C ILE A 60 -19.45 13.92 -10.03
N ASP A 61 -19.05 14.54 -8.91
CA ASP A 61 -17.88 15.41 -8.86
C ASP A 61 -16.61 14.57 -8.65
N ILE A 62 -15.76 14.54 -9.68
CA ILE A 62 -14.50 13.82 -9.67
C ILE A 62 -13.53 14.32 -8.58
N ALA A 63 -13.65 15.57 -8.13
CA ALA A 63 -12.82 16.10 -7.04
C ALA A 63 -13.05 15.31 -5.75
N ASN A 64 -14.28 14.89 -5.47
CA ASN A 64 -14.60 14.05 -4.32
C ASN A 64 -13.99 12.64 -4.44
N ALA A 65 -14.00 12.06 -5.64
CA ALA A 65 -13.35 10.77 -5.88
C ALA A 65 -11.84 10.85 -5.62
N ARG A 66 -11.18 11.89 -6.16
CA ARG A 66 -9.74 12.14 -5.94
C ARG A 66 -9.44 12.37 -4.46
N ALA A 67 -10.26 13.16 -3.76
CA ALA A 67 -10.08 13.44 -2.33
C ALA A 67 -10.16 12.18 -1.47
N ASP A 68 -11.04 11.23 -1.86
CA ASP A 68 -11.21 9.93 -1.22
C ASP A 68 -10.19 8.88 -1.67
N GLY A 69 -9.27 9.25 -2.56
CA GLY A 69 -8.12 8.43 -2.94
C GLY A 69 -8.37 7.50 -4.12
N TYR A 70 -9.36 7.79 -4.96
CA TYR A 70 -9.44 7.19 -6.29
C TYR A 70 -8.37 7.82 -7.19
N LEU A 71 -7.59 6.96 -7.84
CA LEU A 71 -6.48 7.34 -8.71
C LEU A 71 -6.74 6.84 -10.12
N GLN A 72 -6.41 7.64 -11.12
CA GLN A 72 -6.54 7.22 -12.51
C GLN A 72 -5.59 6.05 -12.78
N ALA A 73 -6.18 4.91 -13.12
CA ALA A 73 -5.49 3.67 -13.42
C ALA A 73 -5.35 3.44 -14.93
N SER A 74 -6.19 4.08 -15.76
CA SER A 74 -6.12 3.95 -17.21
C SER A 74 -6.40 5.25 -17.98
N GLY A 75 -6.15 5.22 -19.29
CA GLY A 75 -6.55 6.27 -20.23
C GLY A 75 -8.02 6.13 -20.62
N MET A 76 -8.46 6.86 -21.64
CA MET A 76 -9.81 6.64 -22.19
C MET A 76 -9.85 5.29 -22.89
N GLU A 77 -10.49 4.28 -22.31
CA GLU A 77 -10.69 3.01 -23.00
C GLU A 77 -11.98 3.06 -23.81
N SER A 78 -11.87 2.77 -25.12
CA SER A 78 -13.04 2.76 -26.00
C SER A 78 -14.12 1.86 -25.41
N HIS A 79 -15.33 2.39 -25.30
CA HIS A 79 -16.52 1.74 -24.72
C HIS A 79 -16.51 1.47 -23.21
N HIS A 80 -15.43 1.81 -22.49
CA HIS A 80 -15.34 1.56 -21.03
C HIS A 80 -15.18 2.85 -20.22
N GLY A 81 -14.49 3.85 -20.79
CA GLY A 81 -14.18 5.09 -20.09
C GLY A 81 -12.78 5.08 -19.47
N TYR A 82 -12.51 6.09 -18.65
CA TYR A 82 -11.35 6.17 -17.79
C TYR A 82 -11.62 5.42 -16.48
N HIS A 83 -10.70 4.54 -16.10
CA HIS A 83 -10.77 3.82 -14.83
C HIS A 83 -10.08 4.62 -13.73
N PHE A 84 -10.84 4.97 -12.70
CA PHE A 84 -10.34 5.54 -11.46
C PHE A 84 -10.46 4.48 -10.37
N ALA A 85 -9.34 3.90 -9.95
CA ALA A 85 -9.31 2.80 -8.99
C ALA A 85 -9.02 3.31 -7.57
N LEU A 86 -9.68 2.71 -6.58
CA LEU A 86 -9.37 2.90 -5.16
C LEU A 86 -8.50 1.72 -4.70
N PRO A 87 -7.17 1.91 -4.51
CA PRO A 87 -6.23 0.81 -4.29
C PRO A 87 -6.64 -0.13 -3.15
N THR A 88 -7.13 0.42 -2.04
CA THR A 88 -7.52 -0.34 -0.85
C THR A 88 -8.78 -1.17 -1.05
N ALA A 89 -9.75 -0.67 -1.80
CA ALA A 89 -10.97 -1.41 -2.09
C ALA A 89 -10.69 -2.53 -3.08
N GLN A 90 -9.92 -2.25 -4.13
CA GLN A 90 -9.50 -3.25 -5.11
C GLN A 90 -8.65 -4.37 -4.46
N ALA A 91 -7.67 -4.01 -3.62
CA ALA A 91 -6.87 -4.97 -2.86
C ALA A 91 -7.73 -5.92 -2.02
N ARG A 92 -8.71 -5.36 -1.29
CA ARG A 92 -9.62 -6.13 -0.44
C ARG A 92 -10.49 -7.06 -1.28
N ALA A 93 -11.06 -6.58 -2.37
CA ALA A 93 -11.93 -7.37 -3.25
C ALA A 93 -11.15 -8.56 -3.84
N LEU A 94 -9.93 -8.32 -4.34
CA LEU A 94 -9.04 -9.36 -4.85
C LEU A 94 -8.62 -10.36 -3.77
N ALA A 95 -8.31 -9.90 -2.55
CA ALA A 95 -7.86 -10.77 -1.46
C ALA A 95 -8.97 -11.64 -0.85
N THR A 96 -10.21 -11.12 -0.82
CA THR A 96 -11.34 -11.79 -0.13
C THR A 96 -12.28 -12.50 -1.11
N GLY A 97 -12.28 -12.13 -2.38
CA GLY A 97 -13.30 -12.57 -3.35
C GLY A 97 -14.70 -12.07 -3.01
N THR A 98 -14.83 -11.03 -2.18
CA THR A 98 -16.12 -10.50 -1.73
C THR A 98 -16.45 -9.18 -2.42
N LEU A 99 -17.73 -9.02 -2.75
CA LEU A 99 -18.29 -7.83 -3.36
C LEU A 99 -18.81 -6.88 -2.28
N ASP A 100 -18.43 -5.60 -2.36
CA ASP A 100 -18.99 -4.53 -1.54
C ASP A 100 -19.57 -3.44 -2.45
N LEU A 101 -20.89 -3.45 -2.62
CA LEU A 101 -21.57 -2.49 -3.49
C LEU A 101 -21.39 -1.04 -3.03
N ALA A 102 -21.24 -0.82 -1.72
CA ALA A 102 -21.11 0.52 -1.15
C ALA A 102 -19.71 1.13 -1.32
N THR A 103 -18.71 0.30 -1.65
CA THR A 103 -17.33 0.73 -1.87
C THR A 103 -16.79 0.17 -3.19
N PRO A 104 -17.31 0.63 -4.35
CA PRO A 104 -16.85 0.13 -5.65
C PRO A 104 -15.34 0.35 -5.82
N PRO A 105 -14.58 -0.68 -6.22
CA PRO A 105 -13.13 -0.59 -6.33
C PRO A 105 -12.69 0.30 -7.49
N VAL A 106 -13.54 0.48 -8.52
CA VAL A 106 -13.25 1.31 -9.68
C VAL A 106 -14.47 2.14 -10.06
N LEU A 107 -14.25 3.43 -10.29
CA LEU A 107 -15.21 4.36 -10.88
C LEU A 107 -14.86 4.59 -12.34
N LEU A 108 -15.87 4.69 -13.19
CA LEU A 108 -15.71 4.90 -14.62
C LEU A 108 -16.16 6.30 -14.99
N TYR A 109 -15.31 7.04 -15.70
CA TYR A 109 -15.65 8.37 -16.19
C TYR A 109 -15.46 8.47 -17.69
N VAL A 110 -16.16 9.43 -18.29
CA VAL A 110 -15.77 10.00 -19.59
C VAL A 110 -15.42 11.47 -19.41
N GLU A 111 -14.64 11.99 -20.35
CA GLU A 111 -14.14 13.35 -20.32
C GLU A 111 -14.40 14.02 -21.67
N ARG A 112 -14.87 15.26 -21.64
CA ARG A 112 -14.99 16.12 -22.82
C ARG A 112 -14.74 17.57 -22.42
N ASP A 113 -13.82 18.23 -23.11
CA ASP A 113 -13.49 19.65 -22.95
C ASP A 113 -13.15 20.07 -21.49
N GLY A 114 -12.46 19.19 -20.76
CA GLY A 114 -12.09 19.31 -19.35
C GLY A 114 -13.16 18.86 -18.37
N ALA A 115 -14.37 18.52 -18.82
CA ALA A 115 -15.49 18.12 -17.97
C ALA A 115 -15.55 16.59 -17.82
N TRP A 116 -15.43 16.14 -16.57
CA TRP A 116 -15.53 14.73 -16.21
C TRP A 116 -16.98 14.35 -15.87
N GLN A 117 -17.47 13.25 -16.42
CA GLN A 117 -18.78 12.69 -16.14
C GLN A 117 -18.65 11.26 -15.65
N LEU A 118 -19.17 10.97 -14.46
CA LEU A 118 -19.29 9.61 -13.95
C LEU A 118 -20.29 8.83 -14.81
N VAL A 119 -19.88 7.67 -15.35
CA VAL A 119 -20.71 6.83 -16.23
C VAL A 119 -21.11 5.50 -15.59
N GLY A 120 -20.30 4.99 -14.68
CA GLY A 120 -20.56 3.71 -14.03
C GLY A 120 -19.48 3.34 -13.01
N VAL A 121 -19.48 2.07 -12.62
CA VAL A 121 -18.46 1.46 -11.77
C VAL A 121 -18.05 0.11 -12.32
N GLU A 122 -16.87 -0.33 -11.95
CA GLU A 122 -16.40 -1.69 -12.20
C GLU A 122 -16.07 -2.38 -10.88
N TYR A 123 -16.52 -3.63 -10.75
CA TYR A 123 -16.17 -4.51 -9.65
C TYR A 123 -15.15 -5.55 -10.09
N VAL A 124 -14.10 -5.71 -9.28
CA VAL A 124 -12.97 -6.60 -9.56
C VAL A 124 -12.94 -7.72 -8.51
N LEU A 125 -12.91 -8.98 -8.95
CA LEU A 125 -12.78 -10.18 -8.11
C LEU A 125 -11.67 -11.10 -8.66
N PRO A 126 -11.05 -11.97 -7.83
CA PRO A 126 -9.98 -12.84 -8.30
C PRO A 126 -10.45 -13.88 -9.33
N SER A 127 -11.73 -14.24 -9.32
CA SER A 127 -12.38 -15.07 -10.34
C SER A 127 -13.88 -14.77 -10.38
N ALA A 128 -14.56 -15.21 -11.45
CA ALA A 128 -16.00 -15.05 -11.57
C ALA A 128 -16.68 -15.78 -10.39
N PRO A 129 -17.55 -15.08 -9.63
CA PRO A 129 -18.18 -15.63 -8.44
C PRO A 129 -19.21 -16.71 -8.82
N ARG A 130 -19.35 -17.74 -7.98
CA ARG A 130 -20.31 -18.83 -8.21
C ARG A 130 -21.74 -18.46 -7.82
N ASP A 131 -21.88 -17.66 -6.76
CA ASP A 131 -23.16 -17.38 -6.11
C ASP A 131 -23.84 -16.10 -6.67
N ASP A 132 -23.50 -15.70 -7.90
CA ASP A 132 -23.96 -14.51 -8.62
C ASP A 132 -24.31 -13.29 -7.73
N PRO A 133 -23.31 -12.69 -7.04
CA PRO A 133 -23.52 -11.58 -6.11
C PRO A 133 -23.96 -10.27 -6.81
N LEU A 134 -23.95 -10.25 -8.15
CA LEU A 134 -24.48 -9.20 -9.00
C LEU A 134 -25.50 -9.84 -9.97
N PRO A 135 -26.73 -10.14 -9.52
CA PRO A 135 -27.69 -10.90 -10.32
C PRO A 135 -27.88 -10.34 -11.73
N GLY A 136 -27.54 -11.15 -12.73
CA GLY A 136 -27.64 -10.79 -14.14
C GLY A 136 -26.47 -9.98 -14.70
N ALA A 137 -25.37 -9.82 -13.94
CA ALA A 137 -24.18 -9.16 -14.45
C ALA A 137 -23.31 -10.08 -15.33
N VAL A 138 -22.73 -9.49 -16.37
CA VAL A 138 -21.79 -10.19 -17.25
C VAL A 138 -20.39 -10.10 -16.65
N TRP A 139 -20.00 -11.15 -15.95
CA TRP A 139 -18.62 -11.33 -15.49
C TRP A 139 -17.74 -11.75 -16.65
N HIS A 140 -16.74 -10.95 -16.97
CA HIS A 140 -15.75 -11.24 -18.01
C HIS A 140 -14.36 -11.31 -17.41
N ARG A 141 -13.44 -11.89 -18.18
CA ARG A 141 -12.05 -12.09 -17.77
C ARG A 141 -11.23 -10.91 -18.26
N HIS A 142 -10.62 -10.16 -17.33
CA HIS A 142 -9.56 -9.22 -17.66
C HIS A 142 -8.24 -9.97 -17.73
N GLU A 143 -7.59 -9.96 -18.88
CA GLU A 143 -6.34 -10.69 -19.12
C GLU A 143 -5.22 -10.19 -18.20
N SER A 144 -4.20 -11.02 -17.95
CA SER A 144 -3.01 -10.53 -17.25
C SER A 144 -2.23 -9.61 -18.16
N SER A 145 -1.96 -8.37 -17.73
CA SER A 145 -1.42 -7.32 -18.59
C SER A 145 -0.28 -6.55 -17.94
N CYS A 146 0.67 -6.12 -18.78
CA CYS A 146 1.70 -5.14 -18.45
C CYS A 146 1.14 -3.73 -18.68
N HIS A 147 1.42 -2.83 -17.73
CA HIS A 147 1.00 -1.43 -17.73
C HIS A 147 2.18 -0.53 -18.01
N TYR A 148 1.96 0.49 -18.82
CA TYR A 148 2.97 1.46 -19.21
C TYR A 148 2.54 2.89 -18.87
N ARG A 149 3.50 3.82 -18.92
CA ARG A 149 3.30 5.19 -18.43
C ARG A 149 2.25 6.00 -19.21
N ASP A 150 1.91 5.59 -20.43
CA ASP A 150 0.84 6.17 -21.25
C ASP A 150 -0.52 5.45 -21.09
N PHE A 151 -0.67 4.64 -20.05
CA PHE A 151 -1.85 3.80 -19.78
C PHE A 151 -2.13 2.73 -20.83
N ARG A 152 -1.19 2.48 -21.75
CA ARG A 152 -1.33 1.33 -22.64
C ARG A 152 -1.08 0.05 -21.88
N GLU A 153 -1.81 -0.98 -22.28
CA GLU A 153 -1.67 -2.33 -21.74
C GLU A 153 -1.18 -3.29 -22.83
N VAL A 154 -0.34 -4.24 -22.43
CA VAL A 154 0.09 -5.35 -23.29
C VAL A 154 -0.09 -6.66 -22.53
N PRO A 155 -0.93 -7.59 -23.01
CA PRO A 155 -1.12 -8.89 -22.37
C PRO A 155 0.20 -9.64 -22.20
N ALA A 156 0.42 -10.18 -21.02
CA ALA A 156 1.59 -11.01 -20.70
C ALA A 156 1.29 -11.95 -19.53
N SER A 157 1.82 -13.17 -19.60
CA SER A 157 1.59 -14.21 -18.59
C SER A 157 2.24 -13.93 -17.23
N SER A 158 3.20 -13.02 -17.17
CA SER A 158 3.89 -12.61 -15.94
C SER A 158 4.57 -11.26 -16.11
N ALA A 159 4.89 -10.58 -15.01
CA ALA A 159 5.68 -9.35 -15.01
C ALA A 159 7.04 -9.51 -15.71
N ARG A 160 7.68 -10.69 -15.60
CA ARG A 160 8.95 -11.00 -16.26
C ARG A 160 8.84 -11.11 -17.78
N ALA A 161 7.65 -11.43 -18.28
CA ALA A 161 7.38 -11.49 -19.71
C ALA A 161 7.07 -10.12 -20.33
N CYS A 162 6.95 -9.06 -19.50
CA CYS A 162 6.79 -7.70 -19.98
C CYS A 162 8.03 -7.20 -20.71
N ALA A 163 7.85 -6.19 -21.56
CA ALA A 163 8.97 -5.41 -22.07
C ALA A 163 9.25 -4.25 -21.11
N ALA A 164 10.52 -3.85 -20.95
CA ALA A 164 10.87 -2.68 -20.14
C ALA A 164 10.31 -1.36 -20.71
N ARG A 165 9.99 -1.35 -22.02
CA ARG A 165 9.35 -0.24 -22.73
C ARG A 165 8.23 -0.76 -23.62
N HIS A 166 7.17 0.03 -23.75
CA HIS A 166 6.04 -0.29 -24.61
C HIS A 166 6.51 -0.41 -26.07
N PRO A 167 6.12 -1.46 -26.82
CA PRO A 167 6.66 -1.72 -28.17
C PRO A 167 6.34 -0.64 -29.21
N VAL A 168 5.23 0.09 -29.03
CA VAL A 168 4.81 1.18 -29.93
C VAL A 168 5.19 2.57 -29.43
N SER A 169 4.75 2.99 -28.24
CA SER A 169 5.03 4.32 -27.69
C SER A 169 6.43 4.49 -27.09
N GLY A 170 7.15 3.42 -26.78
CA GLY A 170 8.46 3.49 -26.10
C GLY A 170 8.39 3.87 -24.62
N GLU A 171 7.18 4.02 -24.08
CA GLU A 171 6.95 4.42 -22.69
C GLU A 171 7.38 3.38 -21.68
N ARG A 172 7.74 3.82 -20.48
CA ARG A 172 8.28 2.93 -19.44
C ARG A 172 7.21 2.00 -18.89
N PHE A 173 7.61 0.76 -18.60
CA PHE A 173 6.84 -0.17 -17.79
C PHE A 173 6.61 0.40 -16.38
N VAL A 174 5.38 0.25 -15.88
CA VAL A 174 4.94 0.74 -14.56
C VAL A 174 4.54 -0.42 -13.65
N GLY A 175 3.90 -1.46 -14.18
CA GLY A 175 3.42 -2.56 -13.35
C GLY A 175 2.80 -3.68 -14.16
N TRP A 176 2.46 -4.76 -13.49
CA TRP A 176 1.75 -5.89 -14.07
C TRP A 176 0.73 -6.39 -13.07
N HIS A 177 -0.41 -6.86 -13.56
CA HIS A 177 -1.40 -7.57 -12.74
C HIS A 177 -1.70 -8.96 -13.31
N PRO A 178 -2.05 -9.91 -12.44
CA PRO A 178 -2.59 -11.19 -12.89
C PRO A 178 -3.98 -11.00 -13.50
N THR A 179 -4.48 -12.08 -14.09
CA THR A 179 -5.85 -12.15 -14.56
C THR A 179 -6.84 -12.04 -13.40
N PHE A 180 -7.95 -11.35 -13.62
CA PHE A 180 -9.05 -11.25 -12.67
C PHE A 180 -10.40 -11.21 -13.40
N ALA A 181 -11.49 -11.28 -12.65
CA ALA A 181 -12.84 -11.16 -13.18
C ALA A 181 -13.39 -9.76 -12.90
N VAL A 182 -14.10 -9.23 -13.88
CA VAL A 182 -14.66 -7.87 -13.87
C VAL A 182 -16.13 -7.91 -14.21
N ALA A 183 -16.90 -7.03 -13.58
CA ALA A 183 -18.28 -6.76 -13.92
C ALA A 183 -18.55 -5.26 -13.85
N HIS A 184 -19.16 -4.74 -14.92
CA HIS A 184 -19.54 -3.35 -15.04
C HIS A 184 -20.95 -3.11 -14.51
N VAL A 185 -21.17 -1.95 -13.89
CA VAL A 185 -22.49 -1.43 -13.56
C VAL A 185 -22.61 -0.01 -14.11
N TRP A 186 -23.34 0.12 -15.22
CA TRP A 186 -23.63 1.39 -15.90
C TRP A 186 -24.74 2.15 -15.18
N ALA A 187 -24.41 2.65 -13.98
CA ALA A 187 -25.37 3.30 -13.10
C ALA A 187 -25.72 4.73 -13.53
N TRP A 188 -24.83 5.43 -14.22
CA TRP A 188 -24.94 6.87 -14.45
C TRP A 188 -25.08 7.27 -15.92
N TYR A 189 -24.62 6.41 -16.83
CA TYR A 189 -24.79 6.60 -18.27
C TYR A 189 -25.66 5.47 -18.85
N PRO A 190 -26.62 5.78 -19.75
CA PRO A 190 -27.42 4.73 -20.35
C PRO A 190 -26.56 3.77 -21.18
N ASN A 191 -26.95 2.50 -21.21
CA ASN A 191 -26.30 1.49 -22.03
C ASN A 191 -27.36 0.73 -22.84
N PRO A 192 -27.27 0.71 -24.19
CA PRO A 192 -28.24 0.03 -25.05
C PRO A 192 -28.28 -1.49 -24.81
N ASP A 193 -27.17 -2.08 -24.37
CA ASP A 193 -27.02 -3.52 -24.16
C ASP A 193 -27.35 -3.94 -22.71
N GLY A 194 -27.72 -2.98 -21.87
CA GLY A 194 -28.16 -3.19 -20.49
C GLY A 194 -27.18 -2.67 -19.43
N VAL A 195 -27.69 -2.53 -18.20
CA VAL A 195 -26.94 -1.90 -17.08
C VAL A 195 -25.72 -2.71 -16.61
N PHE A 196 -25.61 -3.97 -17.01
CA PHE A 196 -24.48 -4.84 -16.70
C PHE A 196 -23.76 -5.41 -17.92
N ALA A 197 -23.96 -4.81 -19.09
CA ALA A 197 -23.22 -5.20 -20.29
C ALA A 197 -21.72 -5.00 -20.07
N GLU A 198 -20.89 -5.86 -20.68
CA GLU A 198 -19.44 -5.80 -20.60
C GLU A 198 -18.88 -4.44 -21.03
N SER A 199 -19.45 -3.83 -22.06
CA SER A 199 -19.01 -2.52 -22.55
C SER A 199 -20.21 -1.63 -22.85
N ASN A 200 -19.96 -0.35 -23.13
CA ASN A 200 -20.99 0.62 -23.51
C ASN A 200 -20.64 1.30 -24.85
N ALA A 201 -21.29 0.86 -25.92
CA ALA A 201 -21.10 1.40 -27.26
C ALA A 201 -21.35 2.91 -27.37
N TRP A 202 -22.19 3.48 -26.48
CA TRP A 202 -22.46 4.93 -26.48
C TRP A 202 -21.31 5.76 -25.91
N LEU A 203 -20.25 5.13 -25.38
CA LEU A 203 -19.03 5.83 -25.00
C LEU A 203 -18.02 5.94 -26.16
N ALA A 204 -18.27 5.31 -27.31
CA ALA A 204 -17.38 5.41 -28.49
C ALA A 204 -17.02 6.85 -28.91
N PRO A 205 -17.94 7.84 -28.85
CA PRO A 205 -17.63 9.22 -29.23
C PRO A 205 -16.65 9.95 -28.31
N TYR A 206 -16.31 9.39 -27.15
CA TYR A 206 -15.28 9.93 -26.26
C TYR A 206 -13.86 9.46 -26.64
N GLY A 207 -13.75 8.58 -27.65
CA GLY A 207 -12.48 8.13 -28.20
C GLY A 207 -11.91 6.89 -27.52
N GLY A 208 -10.61 6.70 -27.68
CA GLY A 208 -9.82 5.62 -27.10
C GLY A 208 -8.50 6.16 -26.56
N VAL A 209 -7.58 5.28 -26.15
CA VAL A 209 -6.37 5.67 -25.41
C VAL A 209 -5.51 6.59 -26.27
N ALA A 210 -5.63 7.89 -26.05
CA ALA A 210 -4.78 8.91 -26.63
C ALA A 210 -3.53 9.08 -25.75
N ALA A 211 -2.38 9.38 -26.37
CA ALA A 211 -1.20 9.77 -25.61
C ALA A 211 -1.51 11.06 -24.83
N GLN A 212 -1.44 11.01 -23.50
CA GLN A 212 -1.53 12.22 -22.68
C GLN A 212 -0.22 13.00 -22.79
N ASP A 213 -0.29 14.34 -22.82
CA ASP A 213 0.89 15.20 -22.86
C ASP A 213 1.84 14.92 -21.68
N HIS A 214 3.07 14.55 -22.02
CA HIS A 214 4.06 13.87 -21.16
C HIS A 214 4.78 14.80 -20.17
N HIS A 215 4.12 15.81 -19.59
CA HIS A 215 4.79 16.84 -18.80
C HIS A 215 4.63 16.72 -17.27
N ALA A 216 3.87 15.74 -16.77
CA ALA A 216 3.83 15.47 -15.33
C ALA A 216 5.09 14.71 -14.87
N ALA A 217 5.69 15.15 -13.75
CA ALA A 217 6.87 14.51 -13.17
C ALA A 217 6.60 13.05 -12.73
N ARG A 218 5.36 12.73 -12.32
CA ARG A 218 4.87 11.36 -12.07
C ARG A 218 3.51 11.13 -12.73
N ASN A 219 3.31 9.92 -13.25
CA ASN A 219 2.08 9.48 -13.91
C ASN A 219 1.07 8.90 -12.88
N PRO A 220 -0.25 9.15 -13.01
CA PRO A 220 -1.27 8.48 -12.20
C PRO A 220 -1.16 6.96 -12.02
N ALA A 221 -0.71 6.21 -13.04
CA ALA A 221 -0.50 4.77 -12.88
C ALA A 221 0.66 4.45 -11.91
N GLU A 222 1.75 5.23 -11.95
CA GLU A 222 2.89 5.10 -11.01
C GLU A 222 2.42 5.46 -9.58
N MET A 223 1.61 6.52 -9.44
CA MET A 223 1.03 6.92 -8.17
C MET A 223 0.11 5.83 -7.59
N PHE A 224 -0.71 5.19 -8.44
CA PHE A 224 -1.57 4.09 -8.03
C PHE A 224 -0.76 2.91 -7.47
N TYR A 225 0.24 2.45 -8.22
CA TYR A 225 1.09 1.35 -7.82
C TYR A 225 1.83 1.66 -6.50
N SER A 226 2.43 2.84 -6.40
CA SER A 226 3.14 3.28 -5.20
C SER A 226 2.21 3.35 -3.98
N GLN A 227 1.05 3.99 -4.09
CA GLN A 227 0.12 4.07 -2.95
C GLN A 227 -0.39 2.69 -2.52
N PHE A 228 -0.61 1.78 -3.48
CA PHE A 228 -0.98 0.40 -3.17
C PHE A 228 0.11 -0.30 -2.33
N THR A 229 1.36 -0.28 -2.78
CA THR A 229 2.45 -0.99 -2.10
C THR A 229 2.77 -0.41 -0.72
N HIS A 230 2.73 0.92 -0.58
CA HIS A 230 2.90 1.58 0.72
C HIS A 230 1.80 1.16 1.71
N ARG A 231 0.53 1.13 1.29
CA ARG A 231 -0.56 0.72 2.18
C ARG A 231 -0.47 -0.75 2.60
N VAL A 232 -0.06 -1.65 1.70
CA VAL A 232 0.22 -3.06 2.05
C VAL A 232 1.34 -3.15 3.08
N ALA A 233 2.44 -2.42 2.88
CA ALA A 233 3.54 -2.35 3.84
C ALA A 233 3.07 -1.82 5.21
N GLY A 234 2.18 -0.81 5.23
CA GLY A 234 1.57 -0.30 6.45
C GLY A 234 0.78 -1.36 7.23
N VAL A 235 -0.04 -2.18 6.56
CA VAL A 235 -0.76 -3.30 7.19
C VAL A 235 0.21 -4.32 7.80
N VAL A 236 1.25 -4.70 7.06
CA VAL A 236 2.26 -5.65 7.53
C VAL A 236 2.98 -5.13 8.77
N LEU A 237 3.36 -3.85 8.79
CA LEU A 237 3.99 -3.23 9.95
C LEU A 237 3.06 -3.13 11.16
N LEU A 238 1.75 -2.92 10.95
CA LEU A 238 0.77 -2.94 12.04
C LEU A 238 0.64 -4.34 12.66
N ILE A 239 0.64 -5.38 11.83
CA ILE A 239 0.68 -6.78 12.30
C ILE A 239 1.96 -7.03 13.10
N LEU A 240 3.12 -6.59 12.60
CA LEU A 240 4.40 -6.72 13.30
C LEU A 240 4.42 -5.96 14.63
N ALA A 241 3.81 -4.78 14.71
CA ALA A 241 3.66 -4.04 15.95
C ALA A 241 2.84 -4.84 16.98
N ALA A 242 1.69 -5.40 16.56
CA ALA A 242 0.85 -6.22 17.43
C ALA A 242 1.56 -7.50 17.92
N LEU A 243 2.28 -8.19 17.03
CA LEU A 243 3.09 -9.37 17.38
C LEU A 243 4.21 -9.00 18.35
N THR A 244 4.87 -7.86 18.15
CA THR A 244 5.94 -7.39 19.04
C THR A 244 5.41 -7.06 20.43
N VAL A 245 4.24 -6.41 20.54
CA VAL A 245 3.54 -6.19 21.82
C VAL A 245 3.26 -7.53 22.49
N TRP A 246 2.68 -8.48 21.73
CA TRP A 246 2.34 -9.79 22.25
C TRP A 246 3.59 -10.51 22.79
N GLU A 247 4.66 -10.62 22.02
CA GLU A 247 5.94 -11.24 22.40
C GLU A 247 6.60 -10.55 23.60
N SER A 248 6.47 -9.24 23.71
CA SER A 248 7.10 -8.43 24.78
C SER A 248 6.35 -8.46 26.10
N TRP A 249 5.02 -8.64 26.06
CA TRP A 249 4.18 -8.52 27.26
C TRP A 249 4.44 -9.62 28.30
N ARG A 250 4.71 -10.84 27.87
CA ARG A 250 4.96 -11.98 28.76
C ARG A 250 6.09 -12.85 28.20
N PRO A 251 6.96 -13.41 29.05
CA PRO A 251 7.92 -14.40 28.62
C PRO A 251 7.21 -15.59 27.95
N ARG A 252 7.71 -16.02 26.80
CA ARG A 252 7.19 -17.17 26.04
C ARG A 252 8.34 -18.10 25.69
N ARG A 253 8.02 -19.38 25.52
CA ARG A 253 8.97 -20.38 25.02
C ARG A 253 8.96 -20.37 23.49
N PHE A 254 10.06 -20.80 22.89
CA PHE A 254 10.13 -21.06 21.46
C PHE A 254 9.03 -22.07 21.05
N PRO A 255 8.32 -21.85 19.91
CA PRO A 255 8.51 -20.78 18.91
C PRO A 255 7.71 -19.49 19.18
N TRP A 256 6.92 -19.44 20.26
CA TRP A 256 5.96 -18.36 20.54
C TRP A 256 6.57 -17.01 20.93
N ASN A 257 7.88 -16.96 21.15
CA ASN A 257 8.65 -15.73 21.36
C ASN A 257 9.29 -15.19 20.05
N ALA A 258 8.97 -15.78 18.89
CA ALA A 258 9.51 -15.40 17.58
C ALA A 258 8.51 -15.61 16.44
N VAL A 259 7.21 -15.42 16.70
CA VAL A 259 6.17 -15.44 15.65
C VAL A 259 6.28 -14.22 14.74
N SER A 260 6.85 -13.11 15.21
CA SER A 260 7.18 -11.96 14.37
C SER A 260 8.27 -12.25 13.33
N ALA A 261 9.14 -13.24 13.57
CA ALA A 261 10.25 -13.59 12.69
C ALA A 261 9.85 -13.95 11.25
N PRO A 262 8.94 -14.92 11.02
CA PRO A 262 8.49 -15.25 9.65
C PRO A 262 7.80 -14.08 8.96
N VAL A 263 7.08 -13.22 9.71
CA VAL A 263 6.42 -12.03 9.14
C VAL A 263 7.44 -10.99 8.68
N TRP A 264 8.51 -10.76 9.45
CA TRP A 264 9.63 -9.90 9.06
C TRP A 264 10.33 -10.40 7.79
N VAL A 265 10.56 -11.71 7.68
CA VAL A 265 11.16 -12.31 6.47
C VAL A 265 10.22 -12.15 5.29
N ALA A 266 8.94 -12.49 5.44
CA ALA A 266 7.94 -12.31 4.39
C ALA A 266 7.83 -10.85 3.94
N PHE A 267 7.95 -9.89 4.86
CA PHE A 267 7.92 -8.47 4.52
C PHE A 267 9.08 -8.05 3.62
N GLY A 268 10.33 -8.44 3.94
CA GLY A 268 11.45 -8.12 3.05
C GLY A 268 11.38 -8.85 1.71
N LEU A 269 10.89 -10.10 1.70
CA LEU A 269 10.63 -10.83 0.45
C LEU A 269 9.53 -10.18 -0.39
N TYR A 270 8.56 -9.50 0.23
CA TYR A 270 7.57 -8.68 -0.45
C TYR A 270 8.18 -7.39 -1.02
N LEU A 271 9.02 -6.69 -0.26
CA LEU A 271 9.64 -5.43 -0.69
C LEU A 271 10.58 -5.60 -1.89
N ILE A 272 11.38 -6.67 -1.92
CA ILE A 272 12.35 -6.91 -3.01
C ILE A 272 11.72 -6.77 -4.41
N PRO A 273 10.61 -7.44 -4.76
CA PRO A 273 9.99 -7.31 -6.08
C PRO A 273 9.02 -6.13 -6.22
N THR A 274 8.51 -5.55 -5.13
CA THR A 274 7.43 -4.54 -5.19
C THR A 274 7.89 -3.11 -5.04
N SER A 275 9.09 -2.86 -4.51
CA SER A 275 9.64 -1.50 -4.46
C SER A 275 10.00 -0.98 -5.85
N ASP A 276 10.41 -1.86 -6.76
CA ASP A 276 10.81 -1.53 -8.14
C ASP A 276 10.25 -2.61 -9.08
N PRO A 277 8.99 -2.48 -9.54
CA PRO A 277 8.31 -3.49 -10.33
C PRO A 277 9.01 -3.79 -11.66
N GLU A 278 9.77 -2.83 -12.19
CA GLU A 278 10.55 -2.99 -13.41
C GLU A 278 11.78 -3.88 -13.21
N SER A 279 12.28 -3.98 -11.97
CA SER A 279 13.56 -4.59 -11.64
C SER A 279 13.47 -6.11 -11.40
N TRP A 280 14.62 -6.79 -11.51
CA TRP A 280 14.76 -8.17 -11.06
C TRP A 280 14.45 -8.30 -9.55
N PRO A 281 13.78 -9.38 -9.08
CA PRO A 281 13.51 -10.65 -9.77
C PRO A 281 12.21 -10.73 -10.57
N TYR A 282 11.29 -9.80 -10.34
CA TYR A 282 9.92 -9.91 -10.81
C TYR A 282 9.72 -9.24 -12.17
N GLY A 283 10.33 -8.08 -12.36
CA GLY A 283 10.16 -7.25 -13.54
C GLY A 283 10.93 -7.72 -14.77
N PRO A 284 10.77 -6.96 -15.88
CA PRO A 284 11.42 -7.22 -17.16
C PRO A 284 12.95 -7.02 -17.14
N GLN A 285 13.48 -6.25 -16.20
CA GLN A 285 14.92 -6.01 -16.12
C GLN A 285 15.71 -7.24 -15.65
N ARG A 286 17.00 -7.24 -15.99
CA ARG A 286 17.97 -8.27 -15.62
C ARG A 286 18.61 -7.95 -14.28
N PHE A 287 19.15 -8.99 -13.64
CA PHE A 287 19.84 -8.84 -12.35
C PHE A 287 20.96 -7.79 -12.37
N VAL A 288 21.70 -7.68 -13.48
CA VAL A 288 22.82 -6.73 -13.61
C VAL A 288 22.36 -5.27 -13.62
N GLU A 289 21.14 -4.98 -14.08
CA GLU A 289 20.61 -3.61 -14.19
C GLU A 289 20.29 -3.01 -12.82
N ILE A 290 20.20 -3.83 -11.75
CA ILE A 290 20.11 -3.35 -10.37
C ILE A 290 21.31 -2.46 -10.01
N PHE A 291 22.49 -2.75 -10.56
CA PHE A 291 23.71 -2.01 -10.23
C PHE A 291 23.89 -0.72 -11.04
N ASP A 292 23.11 -0.56 -12.12
CA ASP A 292 23.16 0.62 -12.97
C ASP A 292 22.33 1.78 -12.39
N ASP A 293 21.28 1.47 -11.62
CA ASP A 293 20.43 2.44 -10.95
C ASP A 293 20.68 2.46 -9.43
N PRO A 294 21.29 3.53 -8.88
CA PRO A 294 21.57 3.62 -7.45
C PRO A 294 20.31 3.65 -6.58
N LEU A 295 19.16 4.10 -7.11
CA LEU A 295 17.88 4.10 -6.40
C LEU A 295 17.37 2.67 -6.22
N VAL A 296 17.36 1.89 -7.31
CA VAL A 296 16.97 0.47 -7.29
C VAL A 296 17.91 -0.33 -6.38
N LEU A 297 19.23 -0.12 -6.50
CA LEU A 297 20.22 -0.77 -5.63
C LEU A 297 19.94 -0.47 -4.15
N GLN A 298 19.63 0.79 -3.83
CA GLN A 298 19.27 1.21 -2.47
C GLN A 298 18.02 0.47 -1.99
N HIS A 299 16.95 0.42 -2.79
CA HIS A 299 15.74 -0.33 -2.44
C HIS A 299 16.03 -1.80 -2.16
N LYS A 300 16.81 -2.47 -3.01
CA LYS A 300 17.17 -3.88 -2.81
C LYS A 300 17.93 -4.09 -1.51
N LEU A 301 18.92 -3.25 -1.21
CA LEU A 301 19.71 -3.34 0.01
C LEU A 301 18.86 -3.09 1.26
N LEU A 302 17.96 -2.09 1.24
CA LEU A 302 17.08 -1.79 2.36
C LEU A 302 16.05 -2.90 2.60
N ALA A 303 15.55 -3.55 1.54
CA ALA A 303 14.62 -4.68 1.64
C ALA A 303 15.24 -5.92 2.32
N LEU A 304 16.58 -6.03 2.38
CA LEU A 304 17.26 -7.08 3.13
C LEU A 304 17.20 -6.88 4.65
N LEU A 305 16.96 -5.65 5.13
CA LEU A 305 16.94 -5.37 6.57
C LEU A 305 15.80 -6.09 7.30
N PRO A 306 14.54 -6.06 6.84
CA PRO A 306 13.46 -6.90 7.38
C PRO A 306 13.81 -8.39 7.44
N ILE A 307 14.42 -8.94 6.38
CA ILE A 307 14.81 -10.35 6.33
C ILE A 307 15.85 -10.65 7.42
N ALA A 308 16.89 -9.81 7.52
CA ALA A 308 17.92 -9.97 8.53
C ALA A 308 17.34 -9.87 9.95
N ILE A 309 16.44 -8.91 10.21
CA ILE A 309 15.73 -8.78 11.50
C ILE A 309 14.97 -10.07 11.83
N GLY A 310 14.17 -10.59 10.89
CA GLY A 310 13.39 -11.81 11.10
C GLY A 310 14.27 -13.03 11.39
N VAL A 311 15.32 -13.25 10.60
CA VAL A 311 16.29 -14.34 10.83
C VAL A 311 16.95 -14.23 12.21
N ILE A 312 17.32 -13.02 12.61
CA ILE A 312 17.99 -12.78 13.90
C ILE A 312 17.04 -13.01 15.07
N ILE A 313 15.77 -12.60 14.96
CA ILE A 313 14.75 -12.90 15.97
C ILE A 313 14.61 -14.42 16.14
N ALA A 314 14.47 -15.18 15.04
CA ALA A 314 14.35 -16.63 15.09
C ALA A 314 15.58 -17.31 15.72
N LEU A 315 16.79 -16.97 15.28
CA LEU A 315 18.03 -17.57 15.77
C LEU A 315 18.30 -17.25 17.25
N ARG A 316 17.92 -16.06 17.73
CA ARG A 316 18.03 -15.71 19.15
C ARG A 316 16.99 -16.42 20.00
N ALA A 317 15.76 -16.53 19.50
CA ALA A 317 14.69 -17.25 20.19
C ALA A 317 14.98 -18.76 20.32
N ALA A 318 15.66 -19.34 19.34
CA ALA A 318 16.17 -20.71 19.36
C ALA A 318 17.49 -20.89 20.15
N ALA A 319 18.00 -19.83 20.79
CA ALA A 319 19.26 -19.82 21.53
C ALA A 319 20.52 -20.19 20.71
N VAL A 320 20.46 -20.12 19.37
CA VAL A 320 21.57 -20.41 18.46
C VAL A 320 22.58 -19.25 18.41
N LEU A 321 22.11 -18.00 18.55
CA LEU A 321 22.95 -16.80 18.52
C LEU A 321 22.97 -16.06 19.88
N PRO A 322 23.78 -16.49 20.86
CA PRO A 322 23.83 -15.87 22.19
C PRO A 322 24.52 -14.49 22.22
N GLY A 323 25.20 -14.07 21.14
CA GLY A 323 26.01 -12.85 21.11
C GLY A 323 25.25 -11.56 20.73
N GLY A 324 25.69 -10.42 21.30
CA GLY A 324 25.14 -9.09 20.99
C GLY A 324 25.81 -8.36 19.81
N ARG A 325 26.79 -8.97 19.12
CA ARG A 325 27.50 -8.34 17.98
C ARG A 325 26.58 -8.11 16.79
N LEU A 326 25.79 -9.12 16.42
CA LEU A 326 24.90 -9.04 15.25
C LEU A 326 23.76 -8.03 15.45
N VAL A 327 23.23 -7.92 16.66
CA VAL A 327 22.24 -6.89 17.02
C VAL A 327 22.83 -5.48 16.88
N ARG A 328 24.11 -5.29 17.20
CA ARG A 328 24.79 -4.01 16.99
C ARG A 328 24.97 -3.71 15.50
N VAL A 329 25.32 -4.71 14.70
CA VAL A 329 25.40 -4.56 13.23
C VAL A 329 24.05 -4.14 12.66
N LEU A 330 22.96 -4.82 13.03
CA LEU A 330 21.61 -4.42 12.64
C LEU A 330 21.28 -2.98 13.08
N GLY A 331 21.62 -2.60 14.31
CA GLY A 331 21.40 -1.24 14.80
C GLY A 331 22.11 -0.20 13.95
N VAL A 332 23.36 -0.46 13.54
CA VAL A 332 24.12 0.41 12.63
C VAL A 332 23.50 0.45 11.24
N LEU A 333 23.10 -0.69 10.69
CA LEU A 333 22.46 -0.76 9.37
C LEU A 333 21.09 -0.05 9.36
N ALA A 334 20.30 -0.19 10.43
CA ALA A 334 19.04 0.54 10.58
C ALA A 334 19.26 2.04 10.70
N LEU A 335 20.31 2.48 11.41
CA LEU A 335 20.70 3.89 11.42
C LEU A 335 21.10 4.40 10.03
N ALA A 336 21.94 3.63 9.32
CA ALA A 336 22.38 3.98 7.98
C ALA A 336 21.20 4.07 7.01
N GLY A 337 20.33 3.05 6.98
CA GLY A 337 19.13 3.04 6.13
C GLY A 337 18.10 4.10 6.53
N GLY A 338 17.95 4.40 7.82
CA GLY A 338 17.12 5.51 8.28
C GLY A 338 17.67 6.86 7.82
N ALA A 339 18.99 7.05 7.83
CA ALA A 339 19.64 8.26 7.35
C ALA A 339 19.47 8.44 5.83
N THR A 340 19.49 7.35 5.04
CA THR A 340 19.31 7.47 3.58
C THR A 340 17.92 7.96 3.19
N LEU A 341 16.88 7.68 4.00
CA LEU A 341 15.51 8.13 3.72
C LEU A 341 15.35 9.66 3.74
N PHE A 342 16.25 10.41 4.39
CA PHE A 342 16.25 11.88 4.35
C PHE A 342 16.73 12.46 3.02
N PHE A 343 17.35 11.63 2.18
CA PHE A 343 17.89 12.00 0.87
C PHE A 343 17.31 11.12 -0.24
N HIS A 344 16.21 10.43 0.04
CA HIS A 344 15.55 9.52 -0.88
C HIS A 344 14.42 10.25 -1.63
N PHE A 345 14.57 10.39 -2.94
CA PHE A 345 13.62 11.06 -3.83
C PHE A 345 13.32 10.16 -5.04
N HIS A 346 12.05 9.83 -5.30
CA HIS A 346 11.71 8.91 -6.40
C HIS A 346 11.80 9.54 -7.79
N ASP A 347 11.92 10.87 -7.88
CA ASP A 347 12.13 11.60 -9.14
C ASP A 347 13.59 12.05 -9.35
N GLY A 348 14.48 11.68 -8.43
CA GLY A 348 15.90 12.04 -8.44
C GLY A 348 16.19 13.54 -8.21
N ARG A 349 15.20 14.34 -7.79
CA ARG A 349 15.35 15.77 -7.53
C ARG A 349 15.03 16.09 -6.09
N ILE A 350 15.74 17.06 -5.51
CA ILE A 350 15.47 17.52 -4.15
C ILE A 350 14.18 18.35 -4.19
N HIS A 351 13.15 17.87 -3.49
CA HIS A 351 11.89 18.58 -3.29
C HIS A 351 11.45 18.47 -1.82
N PHE A 352 10.88 19.55 -1.28
CA PHE A 352 10.36 19.60 0.09
C PHE A 352 8.84 19.63 0.05
N ASP A 353 8.27 18.51 -0.34
CA ASP A 353 6.82 18.31 -0.48
C ASP A 353 6.29 17.37 0.61
N TRP A 354 5.01 17.03 0.51
CA TRP A 354 4.36 16.11 1.44
C TRP A 354 5.00 14.71 1.43
N ILE A 355 5.50 14.27 0.27
CA ILE A 355 6.23 13.00 0.11
C ILE A 355 7.52 13.04 0.92
N TYR A 356 8.30 14.11 0.85
CA TYR A 356 9.51 14.30 1.67
C TYR A 356 9.21 14.21 3.16
N LEU A 357 8.15 14.88 3.64
CA LEU A 357 7.80 14.84 5.06
C LEU A 357 7.50 13.41 5.52
N GLN A 358 6.76 12.64 4.72
CA GLN A 358 6.49 11.24 5.02
C GLN A 358 7.80 10.43 5.09
N HIS A 359 8.71 10.59 4.12
CA HIS A 359 10.03 9.94 4.13
C HIS A 359 10.89 10.36 5.32
N ALA A 360 10.86 11.62 5.73
CA ALA A 360 11.58 12.11 6.90
C ALA A 360 11.04 11.49 8.20
N VAL A 361 9.72 11.30 8.32
CA VAL A 361 9.13 10.57 9.47
C VAL A 361 9.53 9.09 9.42
N MET A 362 9.49 8.45 8.25
CA MET A 362 9.97 7.07 8.07
C MET A 362 11.45 6.94 8.48
N GLY A 363 12.32 7.82 7.98
CA GLY A 363 13.73 7.90 8.34
C GLY A 363 13.95 8.10 9.85
N SER A 364 13.18 9.00 10.47
CA SER A 364 13.24 9.26 11.91
C SER A 364 12.86 8.03 12.75
N THR A 365 11.82 7.28 12.35
CA THR A 365 11.44 6.04 13.05
C THR A 365 12.50 4.95 12.90
N ALA A 366 13.08 4.79 11.71
CA ALA A 366 14.19 3.86 11.46
C ALA A 366 15.45 4.22 12.28
N LEU A 367 15.78 5.52 12.36
CA LEU A 367 16.84 6.01 13.23
C LEU A 367 16.54 5.69 14.71
N GLY A 368 15.31 5.94 15.17
CA GLY A 368 14.86 5.64 16.52
C GLY A 368 15.01 4.16 16.89
N ILE A 369 14.64 3.25 15.97
CA ILE A 369 14.83 1.80 16.12
C ILE A 369 16.32 1.46 16.22
N GLY A 370 17.16 2.03 15.35
CA GLY A 370 18.61 1.83 15.37
C GLY A 370 19.26 2.27 16.68
N VAL A 371 18.88 3.44 17.21
CA VAL A 371 19.34 3.93 18.52
C VAL A 371 18.87 2.99 19.64
N ALA A 372 17.60 2.60 19.66
CA ALA A 372 17.05 1.72 20.69
C ALA A 372 17.78 0.37 20.74
N LEU A 373 18.12 -0.20 19.58
CA LEU A 373 18.93 -1.41 19.47
C LEU A 373 20.31 -1.24 20.10
N LEU A 374 21.02 -0.16 19.76
CA LEU A 374 22.38 0.07 20.24
C LEU A 374 22.41 0.35 21.75
N VAL A 375 21.49 1.15 22.27
CA VAL A 375 21.41 1.46 23.71
C VAL A 375 21.02 0.22 24.52
N GLY A 376 20.05 -0.56 24.03
CA GLY A 376 19.57 -1.78 24.69
C GLY A 376 20.64 -2.87 24.85
N THR A 377 21.66 -2.87 23.98
CA THR A 377 22.82 -3.78 24.13
C THR A 377 23.84 -3.34 25.18
N ARG A 378 23.83 -2.06 25.59
CA ARG A 378 24.81 -1.49 26.53
C ARG A 378 24.31 -1.38 27.96
N THR A 379 22.99 -1.30 28.16
CA THR A 379 22.42 -0.90 29.45
C THR A 379 21.23 -1.78 29.86
N ALA A 380 21.49 -2.75 30.74
CA ALA A 380 20.46 -3.68 31.24
C ALA A 380 19.30 -2.97 31.98
N ARG A 381 19.56 -1.80 32.57
CA ARG A 381 18.56 -1.00 33.32
C ARG A 381 17.44 -0.42 32.44
N VAL A 382 17.76 -0.01 31.21
CA VAL A 382 16.78 0.60 30.28
C VAL A 382 16.19 -0.41 29.31
N ARG A 383 16.78 -1.61 29.21
CA ARG A 383 16.33 -2.68 28.31
C ARG A 383 14.83 -3.02 28.45
N PRO A 384 14.23 -3.11 29.65
CA PRO A 384 12.78 -3.38 29.79
C PRO A 384 11.90 -2.27 29.18
N TRP A 385 12.36 -1.03 29.20
CA TRP A 385 11.64 0.13 28.65
C TRP A 385 11.83 0.23 27.14
N LEU A 386 13.03 -0.03 26.62
CA LEU A 386 13.34 0.03 25.20
C LEU A 386 12.62 -1.03 24.36
N VAL A 387 12.19 -2.14 24.97
CA VAL A 387 11.38 -3.15 24.29
C VAL A 387 10.04 -2.56 23.82
N TRP A 388 9.48 -1.58 24.54
CA TRP A 388 8.24 -0.90 24.16
C TRP A 388 8.42 0.18 23.10
N ALA A 389 9.65 0.63 22.85
CA ALA A 389 9.92 1.61 21.79
C ALA A 389 9.65 1.00 20.39
N TRP A 390 9.89 -0.30 20.23
CA TRP A 390 9.68 -1.03 18.98
C TRP A 390 8.24 -0.96 18.45
N PRO A 391 7.22 -1.43 19.19
CA PRO A 391 5.85 -1.37 18.71
C PRO A 391 5.37 0.07 18.49
N VAL A 392 5.88 1.04 19.25
CA VAL A 392 5.57 2.46 19.02
C VAL A 392 6.10 2.94 17.68
N PHE A 393 7.39 2.72 17.38
CA PHE A 393 7.97 3.13 16.09
C PHE A 393 7.32 2.40 14.91
N LEU A 394 7.03 1.10 15.05
CA LEU A 394 6.32 0.33 14.03
C LEU A 394 4.90 0.85 13.79
N THR A 395 4.18 1.24 14.86
CA THR A 395 2.83 1.79 14.74
C THR A 395 2.85 3.17 14.05
N VAL A 396 3.80 4.03 14.40
CA VAL A 396 3.98 5.33 13.74
C VAL A 396 4.29 5.14 12.26
N MET A 397 5.25 4.28 11.93
CA MET A 397 5.60 3.95 10.54
C MET A 397 4.39 3.37 9.78
N ALA A 398 3.68 2.41 10.37
CA ALA A 398 2.49 1.82 9.79
C ALA A 398 1.42 2.87 9.49
N THR A 399 1.21 3.81 10.41
CA THR A 399 0.25 4.91 10.24
C THR A 399 0.62 5.79 9.06
N VAL A 400 1.89 6.20 8.95
CA VAL A 400 2.38 6.99 7.80
C VAL A 400 2.12 6.27 6.49
N LEU A 401 2.42 4.96 6.42
CA LEU A 401 2.25 4.15 5.22
C LEU A 401 0.78 3.89 4.85
N LEU A 402 -0.09 3.68 5.84
CA LEU A 402 -1.53 3.48 5.62
C LEU A 402 -2.22 4.73 5.09
N PHE A 403 -1.73 5.91 5.46
CA PHE A 403 -2.23 7.21 5.00
C PHE A 403 -1.30 7.87 3.97
N TYR A 404 -0.36 7.10 3.39
CA TYR A 404 0.54 7.58 2.35
C TYR A 404 -0.26 8.05 1.14
N ARG A 405 0.10 9.21 0.63
CA ARG A 405 -0.53 9.87 -0.52
C ARG A 405 0.54 10.57 -1.34
N GLU A 406 0.50 10.33 -2.65
CA GLU A 406 1.23 11.11 -3.64
C GLU A 406 0.32 12.26 -4.07
N GLY A 407 0.85 13.48 -4.03
CA GLY A 407 0.12 14.72 -4.26
C GLY A 407 0.30 15.27 -5.67
#